data_AF-A0A819Z2E6-F1
#
_entry.id   AF-A0A819Z2E6-F1
#
_cell.length_a   1.000
_cell.length_b   1.000
_cell.length_c   1.000
_cell.angle_alpha   90.00
_cell.angle_beta   90.00
_cell.angle_gamma   90.00
#
_symmetry.space_group_name_H-M   'P 1'
#
loop_
_entity.id
_entity.type
_entity.pdbx_description
1 polymer ?
#
loop_
_entity_poly.entity_id
_entity_poly.type
_entity_poly.pdbx_seq_one_letter_code
_entity_poly.pdbx_strand_id
1 'polypeptide(L)' 'MIDFNKRLFWNFTLKDILSIISSVAIPIALAIYTAIGSQQQKQQAEKKQKFDFEQSTQLRQQTLYDEFLNNIYNLDK' A
#
# COMPACT_ATOMS: atom_id res chain seq x y z
N MET A 1 -10.86 38.79 32.54
CA MET A 1 -10.18 38.31 31.32
C MET A 1 -8.89 37.61 31.75
N ILE A 2 -8.72 36.36 31.32
CA ILE A 2 -7.46 35.60 31.20
C ILE A 2 -6.64 35.39 32.48
N ASP A 3 -6.93 34.32 33.23
CA ASP A 3 -5.87 33.57 33.94
C ASP A 3 -6.21 32.10 34.26
N PHE A 4 -7.28 31.55 33.66
CA PHE A 4 -7.66 30.14 33.87
C PHE A 4 -6.69 29.15 33.22
N ASN A 5 -6.00 29.57 32.14
CA ASN A 5 -5.17 28.66 31.36
C ASN A 5 -3.84 28.33 32.08
N LYS A 6 -3.20 29.31 32.74
CA LYS A 6 -1.90 29.08 33.38
C LYS A 6 -1.99 28.14 34.58
N ARG A 7 -3.04 28.24 35.41
CA ARG A 7 -3.23 27.33 36.56
C ARG A 7 -3.50 25.88 36.13
N LEU A 8 -4.13 25.66 34.98
CA LEU A 8 -4.38 24.32 34.45
C LEU A 8 -3.09 23.63 34.01
N PHE A 9 -2.18 24.37 33.37
CA PHE A 9 -0.86 23.86 32.93
C PHE A 9 0.04 23.39 34.09
N TRP A 10 -0.04 24.04 35.26
CA TRP A 10 0.78 23.69 36.43
C TRP A 10 0.20 22.58 37.32
N ASN A 11 -1.05 22.15 37.06
CA ASN A 11 -1.72 21.08 37.82
C ASN A 11 -1.76 19.73 37.08
N PHE A 12 -0.99 19.57 36.00
CA PHE A 12 -0.88 18.27 35.32
C PHE A 12 0.00 17.33 36.14
N THR A 13 -0.57 16.23 36.60
CA THR A 13 0.19 15.16 37.25
C THR A 13 0.96 14.39 36.18
N LEU A 14 2.11 13.79 36.51
CA LEU A 14 2.83 12.88 35.61
C LEU A 14 1.93 11.79 35.01
N LYS A 15 0.92 11.34 35.77
CA LYS A 15 -0.12 10.41 35.33
C LYS A 15 -0.98 10.97 34.19
N ASP A 16 -1.32 12.25 34.24
CA ASP A 16 -2.16 12.91 33.23
C ASP A 16 -1.37 13.12 31.93
N ILE A 17 -0.09 13.49 32.04
CA ILE A 17 0.83 13.58 30.90
C ILE A 17 1.01 12.19 30.26
N LEU A 18 1.21 11.15 31.07
CA LEU A 18 1.34 9.77 30.58
C LEU A 18 0.06 9.26 29.91
N SER A 19 -1.11 9.63 30.46
CA SER A 19 -2.41 9.30 29.86
C SER A 19 -2.61 9.99 28.52
N ILE A 20 -2.21 11.26 28.38
CA ILE A 20 -2.31 12.00 27.12
C ILE A 20 -1.37 11.37 26.08
N ILE A 21 -0.09 11.14 26.43
CA ILE A 21 0.89 10.56 25.51
C ILE A 21 0.44 9.16 25.05
N SER A 22 -0.04 8.32 25.95
CA SER A 22 -0.53 6.97 25.60
C SER A 22 -1.78 7.00 24.72
N SER A 23 -2.71 7.94 24.98
CA SER A 23 -3.92 8.11 24.16
C SER A 23 -3.61 8.60 22.74
N VAL A 24 -2.55 9.39 22.57
CA VAL A 24 -2.15 9.99 21.29
C VAL A 24 -1.18 9.10 20.51
N ALA A 25 -0.43 8.22 21.18
CA ALA A 25 0.49 7.30 20.55
C ALA A 25 -0.20 6.32 19.58
N ILE A 26 -1.39 5.83 19.94
CA ILE A 26 -2.18 4.89 19.12
C ILE A 26 -2.60 5.52 17.77
N PRO A 27 -3.30 6.67 17.73
CA PRO A 27 -3.68 7.29 16.47
C PRO A 27 -2.48 7.76 15.63
N ILE A 28 -1.38 8.19 16.25
CA ILE A 28 -0.15 8.54 15.51
C ILE A 28 0.46 7.30 14.85
N ALA A 29 0.56 6.18 15.56
CA ALA A 29 1.08 4.92 15.00
C ALA A 29 0.23 4.42 13.83
N LEU A 30 -1.11 4.52 13.94
CA LEU A 30 -2.04 4.19 12.87
C LEU A 30 -1.86 5.11 11.66
N ALA A 31 -1.72 6.43 11.87
CA ALA A 31 -1.51 7.39 10.79
C ALA A 31 -0.20 7.14 10.03
N ILE A 32 0.87 6.77 10.74
CA ILE A 32 2.16 6.42 10.11
C ILE A 32 2.03 5.12 9.32
N TYR A 33 1.37 4.10 9.88
CA TYR A 33 1.16 2.83 9.19
C TYR A 33 0.31 3.00 7.92
N THR A 34 -0.77 3.78 7.97
CA THR A 34 -1.61 4.04 6.79
C THR A 34 -0.90 4.88 5.75
N ALA A 35 -0.13 5.89 6.15
CA ALA A 35 0.68 6.68 5.24
C ALA A 35 1.70 5.81 4.47
N ILE A 36 2.48 4.99 5.19
CA ILE A 36 3.47 4.08 4.59
C ILE A 36 2.77 2.99 3.75
N GLY A 37 1.71 2.39 4.28
CA GLY A 37 0.95 1.33 3.61
C GLY A 37 0.30 1.80 2.32
N SER A 38 -0.23 3.02 2.27
CA SER A 38 -0.86 3.59 1.06
C SER A 38 0.13 3.75 -0.10
N GLN A 39 1.39 4.07 0.20
CA GLN A 39 2.44 4.22 -0.81
C GLN A 39 2.94 2.85 -1.29
N GLN A 40 3.07 1.88 -0.39
CA GLN A 40 3.45 0.51 -0.74
C GLN A 40 2.37 -0.21 -1.54
N GLN A 41 1.09 -0.01 -1.23
CA GLN A 41 -0.02 -0.60 -1.98
C GLN A 41 -0.08 -0.12 -3.42
N LYS A 42 0.14 1.18 -3.68
CA LYS A 42 0.20 1.71 -5.05
C LYS A 42 1.32 1.08 -5.86
N GLN A 43 2.52 0.98 -5.28
CA GLN A 43 3.67 0.35 -5.94
C GLN A 43 3.46 -1.15 -6.18
N GLN A 44 2.82 -1.87 -5.25
CA GLN A 44 2.50 -3.29 -5.44
C GLN A 44 1.43 -3.50 -6.50
N ALA A 45 0.40 -2.65 -6.55
CA ALA A 45 -0.64 -2.73 -7.57
C ALA A 45 -0.07 -2.49 -8.98
N GLU A 46 0.80 -1.49 -9.14
CA GLU A 46 1.47 -1.22 -10.41
C GLU A 46 2.41 -2.37 -10.83
N LYS A 47 3.16 -2.95 -9.88
CA LYS A 47 4.02 -4.11 -10.16
C LYS A 47 3.21 -5.33 -10.56
N LYS A 48 2.09 -5.60 -9.88
CA LYS A 48 1.20 -6.72 -10.20
C LYS A 48 0.57 -6.55 -11.58
N GLN A 49 0.09 -5.35 -11.90
CA GLN A 49 -0.48 -5.07 -13.21
C GLN A 49 0.54 -5.26 -14.35
N LYS A 50 1.79 -4.82 -14.15
CA LYS A 50 2.86 -5.04 -15.12
C LYS A 50 3.18 -6.52 -15.31
N PHE A 51 3.27 -7.27 -14.20
CA PHE A 51 3.51 -8.71 -14.24
C PHE A 51 2.38 -9.46 -14.99
N ASP A 52 1.12 -9.16 -14.66
CA ASP A 52 -0.05 -9.77 -15.32
C ASP A 52 -0.07 -9.43 -16.83
N PHE A 53 0.31 -8.20 -17.19
CA PHE A 53 0.41 -7.77 -18.58
C PHE A 53 1.53 -8.49 -19.34
N GLU A 54 2.73 -8.58 -18.76
CA GLU A 54 3.86 -9.29 -19.36
C GLU A 54 3.56 -10.78 -19.55
N GLN A 55 2.95 -11.42 -18.54
CA GLN A 55 2.52 -12.82 -18.63
C GLN A 55 1.48 -13.02 -19.75
N SER A 56 0.47 -12.13 -19.84
CA SER A 56 -0.53 -12.21 -20.90
C SER A 56 0.07 -12.03 -22.29
N THR A 57 1.09 -11.17 -22.43
CA THR A 57 1.78 -10.92 -23.68
C THR A 57 2.60 -12.14 -24.12
N GLN A 58 3.31 -12.78 -23.18
CA GLN A 58 4.07 -14.00 -23.44
C GLN A 58 3.15 -15.15 -23.86
N LEU A 59 2.03 -15.35 -23.16
CA LEU A 59 1.03 -16.36 -23.52
C LEU A 59 0.46 -16.11 -24.92
N ARG A 60 0.14 -14.86 -25.26
CA ARG A 60 -0.35 -14.51 -26.59
C ARG A 60 0.69 -14.80 -27.69
N GLN A 61 1.96 -14.53 -27.44
CA GLN A 61 3.04 -14.84 -28.39
C GLN A 61 3.20 -16.35 -28.57
N GLN A 62 3.10 -17.13 -27.50
CA GLN A 62 3.13 -18.60 -27.56
C GLN A 62 1.95 -19.14 -28.36
N THR A 63 0.72 -18.67 -28.11
CA THR A 63 -0.45 -19.10 -28.88
C THR A 63 -0.31 -18.80 -30.36
N LEU A 64 0.16 -17.60 -30.73
CA LEU A 64 0.40 -17.25 -32.14
C LEU A 64 1.47 -18.12 -32.79
N TYR A 65 2.52 -18.46 -32.03
CA TYR A 65 3.59 -19.34 -32.51
C TYR A 65 3.08 -20.77 -32.71
N ASP A 66 2.30 -21.30 -31.77
CA ASP A 66 1.71 -22.64 -31.86
C ASP A 66 0.70 -22.73 -33.01
N GLU A 67 -0.15 -21.71 -33.20
CA GLU A 67 -1.06 -21.62 -34.34
C GLU A 67 -0.31 -21.57 -35.67
N PHE A 68 0.77 -20.79 -35.74
CA PHE A 68 1.63 -20.73 -36.92
C PHE A 68 2.26 -22.08 -37.25
N LEU A 69 2.85 -22.77 -36.27
CA LEU A 69 3.44 -24.09 -36.46
C LEU A 69 2.40 -25.13 -36.88
N ASN A 70 1.21 -25.12 -36.26
CA ASN A 70 0.12 -26.02 -36.60
C ASN A 70 -0.37 -25.77 -38.03
N ASN A 71 -0.49 -24.52 -38.44
CA ASN A 71 -0.84 -24.17 -39.82
C ASN A 71 0.22 -24.63 -40.83
N ILE A 72 1.51 -24.47 -40.54
CA ILE A 72 2.58 -25.01 -41.40
C ILE A 72 2.49 -26.53 -41.50
N TYR A 73 2.34 -27.21 -40.37
CA TYR A 73 2.25 -28.67 -40.35
C TYR A 73 1.04 -29.20 -41.14
N ASN A 74 -0.08 -28.49 -41.09
CA ASN A 74 -1.27 -28.83 -41.88
C ASN A 74 -1.16 -28.44 -43.36
N LEU A 75 -0.25 -27.54 -43.73
CA LEU A 75 0.05 -27.19 -45.13
C LEU A 75 1.02 -28.17 -45.80
N ASP A 76 1.83 -28.89 -45.01
CA ASP A 76 2.78 -29.91 -45.48
C ASP A 76 2.16 -31.32 -45.60
N LYS A 77 0.90 -31.49 -45.15
CA LYS A 77 0.10 -32.72 -45.31
C LYS A 77 -0.80 -32.66 -46.54
#